data_AF-A0A926IGP1-F1
#
_entry.id   AF-A0A926IGP1-F1
#
_cell.length_a   1.000
_cell.length_b   1.000
_cell.length_c   1.000
_cell.angle_alpha   90.00
_cell.angle_beta   90.00
_cell.angle_gamma   90.00
#
_symmetry.space_group_name_H-M   'P 1'
#
loop_
_entity.id
_entity.type
_entity.pdbx_description
1 polymer ?
#
loop_
_entity_poly.entity_id
_entity_poly.type
_entity_poly.pdbx_seq_one_letter_code
_entity_poly.pdbx_strand_id
1 'polypeptide(L)'
;MFFTDRTQPVIDNAISIKCKDVEIITVYLDVEPVPFNKGFYSVDITFFFKVTLGAYTSPAAPPATVVGVAAFSKKVILYGSDGNVKVYTSTDPRNCTEHDNTNMPKASVHVVDPMCLSAKVVDCGCRHFDSGISLPSAICSRFDGDFTCVKPEKVVLITIGLFTIVQLERSVQMMIPAYDYAVPDKESVNTTDDPCEVFKKIKFPVNQFFPPKLNEMDQL
;
A
#
# COMPACT_ATOMS: atom_id res chain seq x y z
N MET A 1 -17.87 6.94 8.95
CA MET A 1 -16.94 8.05 9.24
C MET A 1 -17.03 8.39 10.71
N PHE A 2 -15.96 8.94 11.27
CA PHE A 2 -15.88 9.42 12.65
C PHE A 2 -15.90 10.95 12.68
N PHE A 3 -16.64 11.53 13.60
CA PHE A 3 -16.71 12.96 13.87
C PHE A 3 -16.35 13.20 15.34
N THR A 4 -15.87 14.39 15.65
CA THR A 4 -15.61 14.75 17.04
C THR A 4 -16.92 15.06 17.76
N ASP A 5 -16.89 15.07 19.08
CA ASP A 5 -17.96 15.53 19.97
C ASP A 5 -18.53 16.91 19.58
N ARG A 6 -17.71 17.78 18.97
CA ARG A 6 -18.12 19.09 18.48
C ARG A 6 -18.89 19.05 17.16
N THR A 7 -18.51 18.16 16.23
CA THR A 7 -19.09 18.13 14.87
C THR A 7 -20.20 17.09 14.72
N GLN A 8 -20.21 16.04 15.55
CA GLN A 8 -21.24 15.01 15.53
C GLN A 8 -22.67 15.56 15.70
N PRO A 9 -22.97 16.51 16.60
CA PRO A 9 -24.33 17.05 16.74
C PRO A 9 -24.86 17.72 15.47
N VAL A 10 -23.97 18.27 14.63
CA VAL A 10 -24.35 18.84 13.33
C VAL A 10 -24.75 17.74 12.35
N ILE A 11 -24.07 16.59 12.39
CA ILE A 11 -24.40 15.41 11.59
C ILE A 11 -25.72 14.79 12.06
N ASP A 12 -25.96 14.70 13.36
CA ASP A 12 -27.21 14.16 13.92
C ASP A 12 -28.43 14.97 13.46
N ASN A 13 -28.28 16.30 13.37
CA ASN A 13 -29.32 17.20 12.87
C ASN A 13 -29.35 17.33 11.33
N ALA A 14 -28.44 16.70 10.59
CA ALA A 14 -28.38 16.83 9.14
C ALA A 14 -29.55 16.08 8.45
N ILE A 15 -30.13 16.75 7.45
CA ILE A 15 -31.14 16.21 6.52
C ILE A 15 -30.44 15.60 5.30
N SER A 16 -29.39 16.26 4.82
CA SER A 16 -28.56 15.78 3.72
C SER A 16 -27.12 16.27 3.88
N ILE A 17 -26.21 15.62 3.15
CA ILE A 17 -24.80 15.97 3.13
C ILE A 17 -24.28 16.03 1.70
N LYS A 18 -23.24 16.83 1.49
CA LYS A 18 -22.48 16.85 0.24
C LYS A 18 -20.99 16.81 0.55
N CYS A 19 -20.27 15.86 -0.04
CA CYS A 19 -18.81 15.85 0.08
C CYS A 19 -18.22 17.01 -0.71
N LYS A 20 -17.30 17.75 -0.09
CA LYS A 20 -16.55 18.84 -0.71
C LYS A 20 -15.17 18.38 -1.14
N ASP A 21 -14.50 17.61 -0.28
CA ASP A 21 -13.10 17.26 -0.47
C ASP A 21 -12.72 16.01 0.35
N VAL A 22 -11.74 15.25 -0.16
CA VAL A 22 -11.18 14.06 0.48
C VAL A 22 -9.66 14.10 0.34
N GLU A 23 -8.95 14.05 1.45
CA GLU A 23 -7.49 14.09 1.51
C GLU A 23 -6.96 12.90 2.31
N ILE A 24 -5.77 12.42 2.00
CA ILE A 24 -5.07 11.41 2.82
C ILE A 24 -4.33 12.14 3.93
N ILE A 25 -4.61 11.80 5.19
CA ILE A 25 -3.91 12.33 6.36
C ILE A 25 -2.56 11.64 6.50
N THR A 26 -2.59 10.31 6.48
CA THR A 26 -1.44 9.43 6.63
C THR A 26 -1.81 8.02 6.20
N VAL A 27 -0.77 7.22 5.92
CA VAL A 27 -0.87 5.78 5.66
C VAL A 27 0.11 5.10 6.60
N TYR A 28 -0.38 4.15 7.41
CA TYR A 28 0.49 3.27 8.16
C TYR A 28 0.72 1.98 7.38
N LEU A 29 1.95 1.50 7.40
CA LEU A 29 2.36 0.25 6.81
C LEU A 29 3.04 -0.58 7.88
N ASP A 30 2.67 -1.85 7.95
CA ASP A 30 3.33 -2.85 8.76
C ASP A 30 3.69 -4.06 7.89
N VAL A 31 4.90 -4.60 8.06
CA VAL A 31 5.45 -5.66 7.21
C VAL A 31 5.84 -6.84 8.07
N GLU A 32 5.19 -7.97 7.83
CA GLU A 32 5.42 -9.20 8.57
C GLU A 32 5.76 -10.37 7.62
N PRO A 33 6.71 -11.25 7.97
CA PRO A 33 6.97 -12.45 7.19
C PRO A 33 5.78 -13.42 7.26
N VAL A 34 5.44 -14.05 6.14
CA VAL A 34 4.36 -15.06 6.12
C VAL A 34 4.92 -16.40 6.61
N PRO A 35 4.35 -17.02 7.66
CA PRO A 35 4.80 -18.33 8.14
C PRO A 35 4.75 -19.38 7.01
N PHE A 36 5.79 -20.22 6.95
CA PHE A 36 5.93 -21.34 6.00
C PHE A 36 6.02 -20.97 4.50
N ASN A 37 5.84 -19.70 4.12
CA ASN A 37 6.02 -19.22 2.74
C ASN A 37 7.26 -18.35 2.65
N LYS A 38 8.43 -18.99 2.54
CA LYS A 38 9.72 -18.29 2.52
C LYS A 38 9.76 -17.21 1.44
N GLY A 39 10.17 -16.02 1.87
CA GLY A 39 10.29 -14.84 1.04
C GLY A 39 8.99 -14.11 0.69
N PHE A 40 7.84 -14.57 1.18
CA PHE A 40 6.60 -13.82 1.13
C PHE A 40 6.38 -13.02 2.42
N TYR A 41 5.86 -11.82 2.26
CA TYR A 41 5.58 -10.88 3.35
C TYR A 41 4.16 -10.37 3.23
N SER A 42 3.46 -10.29 4.36
CA SER A 42 2.21 -9.58 4.51
C SER A 42 2.52 -8.12 4.72
N VAL A 43 1.86 -7.25 3.95
CA VAL A 43 1.89 -5.79 4.16
C VAL A 43 0.48 -5.37 4.58
N ASP A 44 0.37 -4.99 5.85
CA ASP A 44 -0.83 -4.41 6.44
C ASP A 44 -0.80 -2.90 6.24
N ILE A 45 -1.78 -2.38 5.48
CA ILE A 45 -1.84 -0.98 5.09
C ILE A 45 -3.11 -0.36 5.65
N THR A 46 -3.00 0.70 6.44
CA THR A 46 -4.15 1.46 6.95
C THR A 46 -4.09 2.91 6.48
N PHE A 47 -5.08 3.28 5.65
CA PHE A 47 -5.28 4.64 5.16
C PHE A 47 -6.21 5.40 6.10
N PHE A 48 -5.84 6.64 6.41
CA PHE A 48 -6.70 7.58 7.13
C PHE A 48 -6.98 8.79 6.23
N PHE A 49 -8.27 9.06 6.03
CA PHE A 49 -8.74 10.13 5.17
C PHE A 49 -9.37 11.23 6.01
N LYS A 50 -9.05 12.47 5.67
CA LYS A 50 -9.78 13.65 6.11
C LYS A 50 -10.83 13.95 5.07
N VAL A 51 -12.08 14.02 5.50
CA VAL A 51 -13.21 14.24 4.60
C VAL A 51 -13.93 15.52 5.04
N THR A 52 -14.01 16.47 4.12
CA THR A 52 -14.73 17.72 4.34
C THR A 52 -16.11 17.64 3.71
N LEU A 53 -17.16 17.88 4.50
CA LEU A 53 -18.56 17.80 4.09
C LEU A 53 -19.26 19.15 4.28
N GLY A 54 -20.26 19.42 3.46
CA GLY A 54 -21.32 20.37 3.77
C GLY A 54 -22.54 19.63 4.31
N ALA A 55 -22.92 19.89 5.56
CA ALA A 55 -24.09 19.33 6.20
C ALA A 55 -25.26 20.32 6.15
N TYR A 56 -26.41 19.88 5.64
CA TYR A 56 -27.63 20.69 5.52
C TYR A 56 -28.60 20.28 6.63
N THR A 57 -28.76 21.11 7.65
CA THR A 57 -29.67 20.87 8.79
C THR A 57 -31.05 21.50 8.61
N SER A 58 -31.18 22.48 7.71
CA SER A 58 -32.44 23.15 7.38
C SER A 58 -32.44 23.58 5.90
N PRO A 59 -33.59 23.53 5.20
CA PRO A 59 -33.69 24.00 3.82
C PRO A 59 -33.39 25.49 3.61
N ALA A 60 -33.54 26.31 4.66
CA ALA A 60 -33.43 27.78 4.58
C ALA A 60 -32.05 28.32 5.03
N ALA A 61 -31.17 27.46 5.55
CA ALA A 61 -29.87 27.84 6.08
C ALA A 61 -28.72 27.36 5.17
N PRO A 62 -27.61 28.10 5.07
CA PRO A 62 -26.43 27.62 4.37
C PRO A 62 -25.86 26.36 5.05
N PRO A 63 -25.20 25.46 4.29
CA PRO A 63 -24.65 24.23 4.85
C PRO A 63 -23.50 24.52 5.82
N ALA A 64 -23.52 23.86 6.98
CA ALA A 64 -22.41 23.87 7.91
C ALA A 64 -21.25 23.05 7.34
N THR A 65 -20.04 23.58 7.37
CA THR A 65 -18.85 22.80 6.97
C THR A 65 -18.39 21.97 8.16
N VAL A 66 -18.34 20.65 7.97
CA VAL A 66 -17.92 19.70 8.99
C VAL A 66 -16.82 18.81 8.41
N VAL A 67 -15.88 18.44 9.26
CA VAL A 67 -14.77 17.57 8.87
C VAL A 67 -14.82 16.31 9.72
N GLY A 68 -14.65 15.16 9.08
CA GLY A 68 -14.60 13.87 9.74
C GLY A 68 -13.45 13.01 9.22
N VAL A 69 -13.22 11.89 9.89
CA VAL A 69 -12.19 10.92 9.53
C VAL A 69 -12.85 9.67 8.96
N ALA A 70 -12.31 9.15 7.87
CA ALA A 70 -12.58 7.80 7.39
C ALA A 70 -11.30 6.96 7.47
N ALA A 71 -11.41 5.67 7.72
CA ALA A 71 -10.28 4.76 7.73
C ALA A 71 -10.58 3.52 6.88
N PHE A 72 -9.55 2.99 6.24
CA PHE A 72 -9.63 1.77 5.44
C PHE A 72 -8.34 0.97 5.57
N SER A 73 -8.47 -0.31 5.90
CA SER A 73 -7.34 -1.24 5.98
C SER A 73 -7.34 -2.21 4.81
N LYS A 74 -6.16 -2.46 4.24
CA LYS A 74 -5.90 -3.41 3.16
C LYS A 74 -4.69 -4.25 3.51
N LYS A 75 -4.84 -5.57 3.48
CA LYS A 75 -3.75 -6.54 3.60
C LYS A 75 -3.39 -7.06 2.20
N VAL A 76 -2.11 -7.08 1.87
CA VAL A 76 -1.60 -7.72 0.64
C VAL A 76 -0.43 -8.64 0.96
N ILE A 77 -0.22 -9.68 0.17
CA ILE A 77 0.94 -10.57 0.30
C ILE A 77 1.79 -10.39 -0.96
N LEU A 78 3.06 -10.04 -0.75
CA LEU A 78 4.02 -9.79 -1.82
C LEU A 78 5.29 -10.62 -1.59
N TYR A 79 5.94 -11.02 -2.68
CA TYR A 79 7.23 -11.69 -2.60
C TYR A 79 8.34 -10.63 -2.49
N GLY A 80 9.10 -10.68 -1.40
CA GLY A 80 10.20 -9.75 -1.07
C GLY A 80 11.59 -10.40 -1.13
N SER A 81 11.70 -11.57 -1.76
CA SER A 81 12.90 -12.44 -1.74
C SER A 81 13.18 -13.06 -0.37
N ASP A 82 14.25 -13.84 -0.26
CA ASP A 82 14.66 -14.49 0.98
C ASP A 82 15.58 -13.59 1.82
N GLY A 83 15.30 -13.49 3.12
CA GLY A 83 15.97 -12.60 4.07
C GLY A 83 17.05 -13.26 4.92
N ASN A 84 17.46 -14.48 4.59
CA ASN A 84 18.33 -15.34 5.42
C ASN A 84 19.76 -14.83 5.64
N VAL A 85 20.04 -13.57 5.30
CA VAL A 85 21.33 -12.90 5.53
C VAL A 85 21.12 -11.74 6.50
N LYS A 86 21.99 -11.63 7.50
CA LYS A 86 22.05 -10.47 8.41
C LYS A 86 22.85 -9.36 7.75
N VAL A 87 22.27 -8.16 7.66
CA VAL A 87 22.92 -6.99 7.07
C VAL A 87 23.33 -6.05 8.20
N TYR A 88 24.60 -5.64 8.19
CA TYR A 88 25.14 -4.65 9.12
C TYR A 88 25.54 -3.41 8.32
N THR A 89 25.06 -2.23 8.71
CA THR A 89 25.33 -0.96 7.99
C THR A 89 25.91 0.07 8.95
N SER A 90 26.96 0.79 8.52
CA SER A 90 27.67 1.78 9.34
C SER A 90 26.89 3.06 9.63
N THR A 91 25.76 3.27 8.93
CA THR A 91 24.92 4.47 9.01
C THR A 91 23.51 4.18 9.54
N ASP A 92 23.26 3.01 10.14
CA ASP A 92 21.93 2.72 10.69
C ASP A 92 21.68 3.62 11.93
N PRO A 93 20.69 4.53 11.90
CA PRO A 93 20.37 5.38 13.06
C PRO A 93 19.78 4.56 14.23
N ARG A 94 19.40 3.30 13.99
CA ARG A 94 18.96 2.37 15.03
C ARG A 94 20.19 1.75 15.69
N ASN A 95 20.77 2.48 16.64
CA ASN A 95 21.77 1.92 17.56
C ASN A 95 21.16 0.70 18.29
N CYS A 96 21.50 -0.48 17.78
CA CYS A 96 21.33 -1.85 18.30
C CYS A 96 20.47 -2.03 19.57
N THR A 97 19.27 -2.60 19.43
CA THR A 97 18.65 -3.49 20.45
C THR A 97 17.73 -4.57 19.89
N GLU A 98 17.19 -4.45 18.67
CA GLU A 98 16.28 -5.46 18.09
C GLU A 98 16.94 -6.18 16.90
N HIS A 99 17.59 -7.31 17.19
CA HIS A 99 18.39 -8.09 16.23
C HIS A 99 17.55 -8.91 15.22
N ASP A 100 16.23 -8.91 15.31
CA ASP A 100 15.38 -9.83 14.54
C ASP A 100 14.92 -9.30 13.17
N ASN A 101 15.05 -7.99 12.88
CA ASN A 101 14.46 -7.38 11.67
C ASN A 101 15.45 -6.62 10.77
N THR A 102 16.75 -6.90 10.86
CA THR A 102 17.80 -6.15 10.14
C THR A 102 17.73 -6.26 8.61
N ASN A 103 16.96 -7.21 8.07
CA ASN A 103 16.84 -7.44 6.64
C ASN A 103 15.38 -7.57 6.17
N MET A 104 14.41 -6.94 6.84
CA MET A 104 13.03 -6.91 6.33
C MET A 104 12.98 -6.16 4.98
N PRO A 105 12.25 -6.63 3.96
CA PRO A 105 12.05 -5.84 2.75
C PRO A 105 11.34 -4.52 3.10
N LYS A 106 11.66 -3.47 2.36
CA LYS A 106 11.02 -2.18 2.48
C LYS A 106 9.72 -2.18 1.68
N ALA A 107 8.61 -1.85 2.34
CA ALA A 107 7.34 -1.61 1.66
C ALA A 107 7.18 -0.12 1.33
N SER A 108 6.67 0.18 0.14
CA SER A 108 6.20 1.51 -0.24
C SER A 108 4.81 1.42 -0.84
N VAL A 109 4.01 2.45 -0.60
CA VAL A 109 2.66 2.59 -1.16
C VAL A 109 2.60 3.92 -1.88
N HIS A 110 2.34 3.86 -3.18
CA HIS A 110 2.11 5.03 -4.02
C HIS A 110 0.61 5.22 -4.17
N VAL A 111 0.14 6.44 -3.93
CA VAL A 111 -1.29 6.77 -3.91
C VAL A 111 -1.52 8.02 -4.74
N VAL A 112 -2.63 8.03 -5.47
CA VAL A 112 -3.16 9.21 -6.15
C VAL A 112 -4.21 9.86 -5.26
N ASP A 113 -4.47 11.17 -5.45
CA ASP A 113 -5.52 11.88 -4.74
C ASP A 113 -6.85 11.11 -4.77
N PRO A 114 -7.44 10.82 -3.60
CA PRO A 114 -8.66 10.02 -3.51
C PRO A 114 -9.87 10.79 -4.05
N MET A 115 -10.88 10.06 -4.53
CA MET A 115 -12.10 10.65 -5.08
C MET A 115 -13.32 10.26 -4.26
N CYS A 116 -14.13 11.23 -3.82
CA CYS A 116 -15.43 10.91 -3.25
C CYS A 116 -16.37 10.40 -4.36
N LEU A 117 -16.82 9.16 -4.25
CA LEU A 117 -17.76 8.55 -5.19
C LEU A 117 -19.21 8.68 -4.70
N SER A 118 -19.44 8.54 -3.40
CA SER A 118 -20.76 8.75 -2.79
C SER A 118 -20.64 9.09 -1.31
N ALA A 119 -21.58 9.86 -0.78
CA ALA A 119 -21.70 10.12 0.65
C ALA A 119 -23.18 10.20 1.03
N LYS A 120 -23.58 9.50 2.09
CA LYS A 120 -24.94 9.54 2.61
C LYS A 120 -24.95 9.57 4.14
N VAL A 121 -25.86 10.35 4.70
CA VAL A 121 -26.17 10.33 6.13
C VAL A 121 -27.26 9.28 6.38
N VAL A 122 -27.11 8.50 7.44
CA VAL A 122 -28.07 7.45 7.83
C VAL A 122 -28.25 7.45 9.34
N ASP A 123 -29.43 7.08 9.81
CA ASP A 123 -29.69 6.93 11.24
C ASP A 123 -28.89 5.76 11.82
N CYS A 124 -28.14 6.06 12.87
CA CYS A 124 -27.41 5.11 13.67
C CYS A 124 -28.41 4.47 14.65
N GLY A 125 -29.14 3.45 14.21
CA GLY A 125 -30.02 2.69 15.09
C GLY A 125 -29.27 2.04 16.27
N CYS A 126 -29.94 1.20 17.07
CA CYS A 126 -29.35 0.51 18.24
C CYS A 126 -28.18 -0.46 17.95
N ARG A 127 -27.56 -0.41 16.78
CA ARG A 127 -26.37 -1.18 16.43
C ARG A 127 -25.15 -0.30 16.65
N HIS A 128 -24.30 -0.68 17.61
CA HIS A 128 -22.97 -0.11 17.71
C HIS A 128 -22.27 -0.26 16.36
N PHE A 129 -21.98 0.86 15.70
CA PHE A 129 -21.22 0.86 14.47
C PHE A 129 -19.75 0.71 14.83
N ASP A 130 -19.33 -0.52 15.09
CA ASP A 130 -17.92 -0.83 15.31
C ASP A 130 -17.24 -0.97 13.95
N SER A 131 -16.42 0.02 13.60
CA SER A 131 -15.63 -0.06 12.37
C SER A 131 -14.45 -1.03 12.50
N GLY A 132 -14.18 -1.56 13.69
CA GLY A 132 -13.02 -2.39 14.01
C GLY A 132 -11.68 -1.63 13.95
N ILE A 133 -11.70 -0.33 13.61
CA ILE A 133 -10.52 0.52 13.48
C ILE A 133 -10.54 1.57 14.60
N SER A 134 -9.51 1.54 15.44
CA SER A 134 -9.25 2.61 16.42
C SER A 134 -8.49 3.76 15.75
N LEU A 135 -8.87 5.00 16.04
CA LEU A 135 -8.15 6.17 15.56
C LEU A 135 -6.90 6.41 16.41
N PRO A 136 -5.69 6.46 15.81
CA PRO A 136 -4.47 6.79 16.54
C PRO A 136 -4.49 8.23 17.08
N SER A 137 -3.88 8.44 18.24
CA SER A 137 -3.83 9.75 18.92
C SER A 137 -3.26 10.87 18.03
N ALA A 138 -2.25 10.55 17.22
CA ALA A 138 -1.63 11.48 16.27
C ALA A 138 -2.58 11.97 15.15
N ILE A 139 -3.65 11.22 14.87
CA ILE A 139 -4.71 11.64 13.95
C ILE A 139 -5.76 12.42 14.72
N CYS A 140 -6.18 11.94 15.89
CA CYS A 140 -7.16 12.63 16.74
C CYS A 140 -6.73 14.06 17.05
N SER A 141 -5.45 14.28 17.36
CA SER A 141 -4.89 15.60 17.70
C SER A 141 -4.92 16.62 16.54
N ARG A 142 -5.27 16.21 15.31
CA ARG A 142 -5.42 17.12 14.16
C ARG A 142 -6.82 17.72 14.04
N PHE A 143 -7.76 17.28 14.88
CA PHE A 143 -9.15 17.73 14.88
C PHE A 143 -9.48 18.44 16.19
N ASP A 144 -10.43 19.37 16.10
CA ASP A 144 -10.93 20.09 17.26
C ASP A 144 -12.08 19.30 17.92
N GLY A 145 -11.91 18.99 19.21
CA GLY A 145 -12.78 18.08 19.96
C GLY A 145 -12.17 16.69 20.17
N ASP A 146 -12.97 15.76 20.67
CA ASP A 146 -12.58 14.38 20.97
C ASP A 146 -13.48 13.36 20.27
N PHE A 147 -12.93 12.18 19.96
CA PHE A 147 -13.62 11.04 19.37
C PHE A 147 -14.07 10.00 20.41
N THR A 148 -13.53 10.00 21.63
CA THR A 148 -13.70 8.88 22.59
C THR A 148 -15.06 8.77 23.28
N CYS A 149 -15.84 9.85 23.30
CA CYS A 149 -17.13 9.93 24.01
C CYS A 149 -18.32 10.24 23.09
N VAL A 150 -18.18 9.98 21.79
CA VAL A 150 -19.20 10.32 20.79
C VAL A 150 -20.22 9.19 20.68
N LYS A 151 -21.49 9.49 20.93
CA LYS A 151 -22.62 8.59 20.70
C LYS A 151 -23.46 9.11 19.53
N PRO A 152 -23.17 8.67 18.29
CA PRO A 152 -23.86 9.20 17.11
C PRO A 152 -25.32 8.75 17.06
N GLU A 153 -26.23 9.68 16.78
CA GLU A 153 -27.61 9.36 16.36
C GLU A 153 -27.68 9.14 14.86
N LYS A 154 -26.81 9.80 14.10
CA LYS A 154 -26.60 9.57 12.66
C LYS A 154 -25.14 9.36 12.33
N VAL A 155 -24.88 8.52 11.33
CA VAL A 155 -23.54 8.28 10.80
C VAL A 155 -23.47 8.64 9.32
N VAL A 156 -22.29 9.05 8.88
CA VAL A 156 -22.01 9.24 7.45
C VAL A 156 -21.30 8.00 6.90
N LEU A 157 -21.94 7.41 5.88
CA LEU A 157 -21.36 6.39 5.03
C LEU A 157 -20.78 7.06 3.79
N ILE A 158 -19.50 6.85 3.52
CA ILE A 158 -18.79 7.40 2.38
C ILE A 158 -18.16 6.29 1.55
N THR A 159 -18.21 6.44 0.23
CA THR A 159 -17.48 5.61 -0.72
C THR A 159 -16.38 6.46 -1.33
N ILE A 160 -15.14 6.03 -1.11
CA ILE A 160 -13.94 6.71 -1.62
C ILE A 160 -13.30 5.81 -2.69
N GLY A 161 -13.12 6.35 -3.88
CA GLY A 161 -12.32 5.75 -4.94
C GLY A 161 -10.84 5.98 -4.66
N LEU A 162 -10.06 4.90 -4.67
CA LEU A 162 -8.65 4.92 -4.30
C LEU A 162 -7.83 4.14 -5.31
N PHE A 163 -6.81 4.78 -5.89
CA PHE A 163 -5.81 4.11 -6.73
C PHE A 163 -4.49 3.99 -5.96
N THR A 164 -4.00 2.76 -5.80
CA THR A 164 -2.80 2.46 -5.01
C THR A 164 -1.91 1.46 -5.74
N ILE A 165 -0.59 1.68 -5.68
CA ILE A 165 0.43 0.71 -6.07
C ILE A 165 1.23 0.37 -4.82
N VAL A 166 1.26 -0.91 -4.46
CA VAL A 166 2.06 -1.41 -3.33
C VAL A 166 3.30 -2.08 -3.89
N GLN A 167 4.46 -1.63 -3.46
CA GLN A 167 5.76 -2.17 -3.85
C GLN A 167 6.47 -2.72 -2.62
N LEU A 168 7.13 -3.86 -2.79
CA LEU A 168 7.97 -4.48 -1.78
C LEU A 168 9.35 -4.68 -2.39
N GLU A 169 10.37 -4.07 -1.80
CA GLU A 169 11.74 -4.07 -2.32
C GLU A 169 12.72 -4.56 -1.26
N ARG A 170 13.66 -5.41 -1.68
CA ARG A 170 14.83 -5.80 -0.88
C ARG A 170 16.08 -5.65 -1.72
N SER A 171 17.11 -5.05 -1.15
CA SER A 171 18.43 -5.05 -1.74
C SER A 171 19.03 -6.45 -1.66
N VAL A 172 19.34 -7.05 -2.80
CA VAL A 172 20.01 -8.35 -2.92
C VAL A 172 21.35 -8.19 -3.62
N GLN A 173 22.33 -9.00 -3.25
CA GLN A 173 23.60 -9.07 -3.97
C GLN A 173 23.41 -9.94 -5.22
N MET A 174 23.50 -9.33 -6.40
CA MET A 174 23.45 -10.05 -7.67
C MET A 174 24.88 -10.29 -8.17
N MET A 175 25.24 -11.55 -8.41
CA MET A 175 26.47 -11.89 -9.12
C MET A 175 26.21 -11.72 -10.62
N ILE A 176 26.94 -10.80 -11.26
CA ILE A 176 26.91 -10.64 -12.71
C ILE A 176 28.00 -11.55 -13.30
N PRO A 177 27.66 -12.59 -14.07
CA PRO A 177 28.68 -13.40 -14.72
C PRO A 177 29.34 -12.57 -15.82
N ALA A 178 30.60 -12.22 -15.62
CA ALA A 178 31.45 -11.73 -16.69
C ALA A 178 31.96 -12.96 -17.46
N TYR A 179 31.28 -13.32 -18.54
CA TYR A 179 31.88 -14.23 -19.51
C TYR A 179 32.94 -13.44 -20.28
N ASP A 180 34.19 -13.88 -20.21
CA ASP A 180 35.15 -13.49 -21.22
C ASP A 180 34.56 -13.96 -22.55
N TYR A 181 34.33 -13.00 -23.45
CA TYR A 181 33.99 -13.30 -24.84
C TYR A 181 35.19 -14.05 -25.40
N ALA A 182 35.21 -15.37 -25.23
CA ALA A 182 36.21 -16.21 -25.85
C ALA A 182 36.05 -15.96 -27.35
N VAL A 183 37.10 -15.41 -27.97
CA VAL A 183 37.23 -15.38 -29.41
C VAL A 183 36.95 -16.82 -29.87
N PRO A 184 35.92 -17.07 -30.70
CA PRO A 184 35.57 -18.43 -31.03
C PRO A 184 36.75 -19.12 -31.71
N ASP A 185 37.33 -20.13 -31.06
CA ASP A 185 38.44 -20.95 -31.60
C ASP A 185 38.00 -21.82 -32.79
N LYS A 186 36.70 -21.84 -33.11
CA LYS A 186 36.19 -22.50 -34.31
C LYS A 186 36.20 -21.53 -35.47
N GLU A 187 37.23 -21.63 -36.30
CA GLU A 187 37.12 -21.23 -37.70
C GLU A 187 35.92 -21.94 -38.33
N SER A 188 34.92 -21.17 -38.74
CA SER A 188 33.77 -21.66 -39.47
C SER A 188 34.25 -22.33 -40.76
N VAL A 189 34.16 -23.65 -40.84
CA VAL A 189 34.31 -24.34 -42.12
C VAL A 189 33.10 -23.97 -42.98
N ASN A 190 33.29 -22.99 -43.87
CA ASN A 190 32.30 -22.53 -44.82
C ASN A 190 31.84 -23.70 -45.70
N THR A 191 30.67 -24.26 -45.40
CA THR A 191 29.95 -25.14 -46.34
C THR A 191 28.68 -24.48 -46.85
N THR A 192 28.51 -23.17 -46.66
CA THR A 192 27.41 -22.40 -47.29
C THR A 192 27.79 -20.93 -47.43
N ASP A 193 27.56 -20.35 -48.63
CA ASP A 193 28.11 -19.06 -49.07
C ASP A 193 27.44 -17.79 -48.50
N ASP A 194 26.37 -17.89 -47.68
CA ASP A 194 25.70 -16.70 -47.13
C ASP A 194 25.79 -16.61 -45.58
N PRO A 195 26.62 -15.71 -45.03
CA PRO A 195 26.74 -15.49 -43.59
C PRO A 195 25.43 -14.99 -42.93
N CYS A 196 24.51 -14.37 -43.68
CA CYS A 196 23.24 -13.89 -43.12
C CYS A 196 22.32 -15.04 -42.71
N GLU A 197 22.31 -16.16 -43.44
CA GLU A 197 21.50 -17.34 -43.13
C GLU A 197 22.03 -18.11 -41.92
N VAL A 198 23.34 -18.09 -41.68
CA VAL A 198 23.96 -18.67 -40.48
C VAL A 198 23.53 -17.87 -39.23
N PHE A 199 23.63 -16.53 -39.28
CA PHE A 199 23.22 -15.68 -38.17
C PHE A 199 21.72 -15.76 -37.86
N LYS A 200 20.86 -15.94 -38.87
CA LYS A 200 19.42 -16.19 -38.65
C LYS A 200 19.12 -17.51 -37.92
N LYS A 201 19.97 -18.53 -38.05
CA LYS A 201 19.77 -19.85 -37.41
C LYS A 201 20.24 -19.89 -35.95
N ILE A 202 21.10 -18.96 -35.53
CA ILE A 202 21.55 -18.86 -34.14
C ILE A 202 20.41 -18.25 -33.32
N LYS A 203 19.77 -19.06 -32.48
CA LYS A 203 18.75 -18.57 -31.55
C LYS A 203 19.43 -17.74 -30.46
N PHE A 204 19.08 -16.46 -30.38
CA PHE A 204 19.53 -15.58 -29.29
C PHE A 204 19.11 -16.20 -27.94
N PRO A 205 20.01 -16.32 -26.96
CA PRO A 205 19.75 -17.05 -25.72
C PRO A 205 18.96 -16.17 -24.74
N VAL A 206 17.74 -15.77 -25.15
CA VAL A 206 16.85 -14.88 -24.40
C VAL A 206 16.72 -15.34 -22.94
N ASN A 207 16.54 -16.66 -22.73
CA ASN A 207 16.31 -17.24 -21.40
C ASN A 207 17.48 -17.08 -20.42
N GLN A 208 18.71 -16.82 -20.88
CA GLN A 208 19.85 -16.58 -19.99
C GLN A 208 19.85 -15.16 -19.41
N PHE A 209 19.05 -14.25 -19.97
CA PHE A 209 18.93 -12.87 -19.52
C PHE A 209 17.71 -12.63 -18.61
N PHE A 210 16.91 -13.65 -18.33
CA PHE A 210 15.75 -13.55 -17.44
C PHE A 210 15.93 -14.43 -16.20
N PRO A 211 15.41 -14.00 -15.03
CA PRO A 211 15.43 -14.82 -13.83
C PRO A 211 14.77 -16.19 -14.05
N PRO A 212 15.21 -17.26 -13.34
CA PRO A 212 14.61 -18.59 -13.46
C PRO A 212 13.11 -18.55 -13.19
N LYS A 213 12.35 -19.33 -13.97
CA LYS A 213 10.90 -19.42 -13.77
C LYS A 213 10.61 -20.32 -12.57
N LEU A 214 9.54 -20.03 -11.84
CA LEU A 214 9.11 -20.74 -10.62
C LEU A 214 9.09 -22.28 -10.77
N ASN A 215 8.77 -22.82 -11.95
CA ASN A 215 8.70 -24.26 -12.17
C ASN A 215 10.07 -24.96 -12.31
N GLU A 216 11.18 -24.22 -12.45
CA GLU A 216 12.53 -24.78 -12.59
C GLU A 216 13.25 -24.91 -11.23
N MET A 217 12.66 -24.37 -10.15
CA MET A 217 13.23 -24.46 -8.79
C MET A 217 12.89 -25.78 -8.08
N ASP A 218 11.96 -26.59 -8.61
CA ASP A 218 11.51 -27.86 -8.01
C ASP A 218 12.33 -29.09 -8.46
N GLN A 219 13.42 -28.91 -9.21
CA GLN A 219 14.27 -30.02 -9.72
C GLN A 219 15.75 -29.94 -9.29
N LEU A 220 16.08 -29.16 -8.26
CA LEU A 220 17.41 -29.12 -7.64
C LEU A 220 17.36 -29.57 -6.18
#